data_AF-A0A1Y2SZS4-F1
#
_entry.id   AF-A0A1Y2SZS4-F1
#
_cell.length_a   1.000
_cell.length_b   1.000
_cell.length_c   1.000
_cell.angle_alpha   90.00
_cell.angle_beta   90.00
_cell.angle_gamma   90.00
#
_symmetry.space_group_name_H-M   'P 1'
#
loop_
_entity.id
_entity.type
_entity.pdbx_description
1 polymer ?
#
loop_
_entity_poly.entity_id
_entity_poly.type
_entity_poly.pdbx_seq_one_letter_code
_entity_poly.pdbx_strand_id
1 'polypeptide(L)'
;MQELEKVNWSEVKRVFDAEMQSRGYLDEIQEVRDLHASLKQERGPKTLAAKAAIKAAIKTLKHIGKRSWDATINKLPLPMQVKKYLLFDFVWRVLNIARDFEGTAQGAIISALTKLGVPEWIAGPVVRALFDFLL
;
A
#
# COMPACT_ATOMS: atom_id res chain seq x y z
N MET A 1 9.70 2.83 19.91
CA MET A 1 10.44 2.87 18.62
C MET A 1 11.03 1.49 18.27
N GLN A 2 11.70 0.81 19.21
CA GLN A 2 12.25 -0.56 19.04
C GLN A 2 11.26 -1.66 18.59
N GLU A 3 9.94 -1.48 18.73
CA GLU A 3 8.95 -2.48 18.32
C GLU A 3 8.75 -2.58 16.80
N LEU A 4 8.97 -1.48 16.06
CA LEU A 4 8.78 -1.47 14.61
C LEU A 4 9.95 -2.11 13.86
N GLU A 5 11.15 -2.05 14.43
CA GLU A 5 12.35 -2.71 13.92
C GLU A 5 12.26 -4.24 14.03
N LYS A 6 11.42 -4.75 14.95
CA LYS A 6 11.19 -6.18 15.18
C LYS A 6 10.05 -6.76 14.34
N VAL A 7 9.37 -5.94 13.53
CA VAL A 7 8.29 -6.42 12.67
C VAL A 7 8.84 -7.39 11.64
N ASN A 8 8.35 -8.63 11.67
CA ASN A 8 8.64 -9.61 10.63
C ASN A 8 7.77 -9.32 9.40
N TRP A 9 8.30 -8.52 8.47
CA TRP A 9 7.59 -8.10 7.27
C TRP A 9 7.25 -9.25 6.31
N SER A 10 8.07 -10.30 6.28
CA SER A 10 7.76 -11.51 5.50
C SER A 10 6.50 -12.19 6.03
N GLU A 11 6.37 -12.26 7.36
CA GLU A 11 5.18 -12.81 8.02
C GLU A 11 3.95 -11.89 7.81
N VAL A 12 4.12 -10.57 7.90
CA VAL A 12 3.05 -9.60 7.61
C VAL A 12 2.50 -9.79 6.20
N LYS A 13 3.39 -9.87 5.19
CA LYS A 13 3.00 -10.10 3.80
C LYS A 13 2.32 -11.46 3.62
N ARG A 14 2.86 -12.52 4.23
CA ARG A 14 2.28 -13.87 4.18
C ARG A 14 0.85 -13.91 4.72
N VAL A 15 0.61 -13.28 5.88
CA VAL A 15 -0.72 -13.21 6.50
C VAL A 15 -1.67 -12.38 5.62
N PHE A 16 -1.21 -11.25 5.09
CA PHE A 16 -1.99 -10.43 4.17
C PHE A 16 -2.42 -11.21 2.93
N ASP A 17 -1.47 -11.85 2.24
CA ASP A 17 -1.73 -12.60 1.02
C ASP A 17 -2.67 -13.78 1.29
N ALA A 18 -2.49 -14.50 2.40
CA ALA A 18 -3.40 -15.59 2.79
C ALA A 18 -4.84 -15.11 3.04
N GLU A 19 -5.01 -13.96 3.71
CA GLU A 19 -6.33 -13.36 3.93
C GLU A 19 -6.96 -12.91 2.62
N MET A 20 -6.21 -12.26 1.73
CA MET A 20 -6.73 -11.84 0.43
C MET A 20 -7.03 -13.02 -0.49
N GLN A 21 -6.24 -14.09 -0.44
CA GLN A 21 -6.52 -15.34 -1.16
C GLN A 21 -7.82 -15.96 -0.69
N SER A 22 -8.03 -16.08 0.62
CA SER A 22 -9.26 -16.66 1.19
C SER A 22 -10.53 -15.88 0.83
N ARG A 23 -10.37 -14.60 0.49
CA ARG A 23 -11.45 -13.69 0.08
C ARG A 23 -11.62 -13.59 -1.44
N GLY A 24 -10.72 -14.18 -2.22
CA GLY A 24 -10.74 -14.16 -3.67
C GLY A 24 -10.27 -12.83 -4.29
N TYR A 25 -9.32 -12.13 -3.65
CA TYR A 25 -8.78 -10.85 -4.15
C TYR A 25 -7.27 -10.88 -4.45
N LEU A 26 -6.59 -12.00 -4.20
CA LEU A 26 -5.12 -12.04 -4.33
C LEU A 26 -4.68 -11.89 -5.78
N ASP A 27 -5.41 -12.47 -6.73
CA ASP A 27 -5.08 -12.42 -8.15
C ASP A 27 -5.08 -10.97 -8.67
N GLU A 28 -6.11 -10.20 -8.37
CA GLU A 28 -6.20 -8.79 -8.76
C GLU A 28 -5.14 -7.92 -8.07
N ILE A 29 -4.76 -8.27 -6.84
CA ILE A 29 -3.64 -7.60 -6.16
C ILE A 29 -2.31 -7.92 -6.86
N GLN A 30 -2.11 -9.18 -7.24
CA GLN A 30 -0.90 -9.61 -7.92
C GLN A 30 -0.76 -8.98 -9.30
N GLU A 31 -1.86 -8.81 -10.05
CA GLU A 31 -1.89 -8.06 -11.31
C GLU A 31 -1.37 -6.62 -11.14
N VAL A 32 -1.77 -5.93 -10.07
CA VAL A 32 -1.28 -4.56 -9.81
C VAL A 32 0.20 -4.55 -9.46
N ARG A 33 0.67 -5.51 -8.64
CA ARG A 33 2.08 -5.63 -8.27
C ARG A 33 2.95 -5.93 -9.50
N ASP A 34 2.50 -6.82 -10.37
CA ASP A 34 3.20 -7.19 -11.61
C ASP A 34 3.22 -6.02 -12.60
N LEU A 35 2.11 -5.27 -12.70
CA LEU A 35 2.06 -4.03 -13.44
C LEU A 35 3.06 -3.01 -12.88
N HIS A 36 3.12 -2.82 -11.56
CA HIS A 36 4.07 -1.90 -10.95
C HIS A 36 5.53 -2.33 -11.20
N ALA A 37 5.82 -3.62 -11.06
CA ALA A 37 7.14 -4.19 -11.29
C ALA A 37 7.60 -4.04 -12.74
N SER A 38 6.73 -4.29 -13.72
CA SER A 38 7.02 -4.13 -15.15
C SER A 38 7.26 -2.66 -15.51
N LEU A 39 6.41 -1.74 -15.02
CA LEU A 39 6.56 -0.30 -15.22
C LEU A 39 7.84 0.28 -14.59
N LYS A 40 8.38 -0.35 -13.54
CA LYS A 40 9.67 0.03 -12.94
C LYS A 40 10.87 -0.39 -13.81
N GLN A 41 10.73 -1.45 -14.60
CA GLN A 41 11.77 -1.94 -15.51
C GLN A 41 11.80 -1.15 -16.82
N GLU A 42 10.64 -0.67 -17.29
CA GLU A 42 10.58 0.21 -18.46
C GLU A 42 11.26 1.56 -18.17
N ARG A 43 12.25 1.93 -18.98
CA ARG A 43 12.96 3.23 -18.93
C ARG A 43 12.09 4.42 -19.40
N GLY A 44 10.77 4.33 -19.25
CA GLY A 44 9.81 5.37 -19.63
C GLY A 44 9.73 6.52 -18.60
N PRO A 45 8.84 7.51 -18.82
CA PRO A 45 8.65 8.60 -17.87
C PRO A 45 8.13 8.04 -16.54
N LYS A 46 9.01 8.01 -15.52
CA LYS A 46 8.74 7.45 -14.18
C LYS A 46 7.40 7.91 -13.58
N THR A 47 6.99 9.14 -13.89
CA THR A 47 5.71 9.73 -13.49
C THR A 47 4.49 9.04 -14.08
N LEU A 48 4.50 8.67 -15.37
CA LEU A 48 3.35 8.01 -16.01
C LEU A 48 3.16 6.60 -15.46
N ALA A 49 4.28 5.87 -15.32
CA ALA A 49 4.34 4.56 -14.68
C ALA A 49 3.78 4.60 -13.25
N ALA A 50 4.25 5.55 -12.42
CA ALA A 50 3.76 5.71 -11.06
C ALA A 50 2.25 6.00 -11.02
N LYS A 51 1.75 6.88 -11.88
CA LYS A 51 0.32 7.21 -11.97
C LYS A 51 -0.53 6.02 -12.39
N ALA A 52 -0.05 5.20 -13.33
CA ALA A 52 -0.74 3.98 -13.76
C ALA A 52 -0.86 2.97 -12.59
N ALA A 53 0.23 2.70 -11.89
CA ALA A 53 0.23 1.78 -10.75
C ALA A 53 -0.67 2.28 -9.61
N ILE A 54 -0.62 3.57 -9.26
CA ILE A 54 -1.50 4.15 -8.23
C ILE A 54 -2.97 4.07 -8.65
N LYS A 55 -3.31 4.34 -9.92
CA LYS A 55 -4.69 4.21 -10.42
C LYS A 55 -5.19 2.77 -10.32
N ALA A 56 -4.34 1.80 -10.68
CA ALA A 56 -4.66 0.38 -10.56
C ALA A 56 -4.86 -0.02 -9.09
N ALA A 57 -3.97 0.40 -8.18
CA ALA A 57 -4.11 0.20 -6.74
C ALA A 57 -5.42 0.81 -6.18
N ILE A 58 -5.82 2.01 -6.61
CA ILE A 58 -7.10 2.63 -6.23
C ILE A 58 -8.27 1.76 -6.70
N LYS A 59 -8.24 1.26 -7.95
CA LYS A 59 -9.30 0.42 -8.50
C LYS A 59 -9.42 -0.90 -7.72
N THR A 60 -8.29 -1.56 -7.44
CA THR A 60 -8.25 -2.80 -6.67
C THR A 60 -8.71 -2.58 -5.24
N LEU A 61 -8.22 -1.53 -4.56
CA LEU A 61 -8.69 -1.18 -3.22
C LEU A 61 -10.21 -0.94 -3.20
N LYS A 62 -10.75 -0.21 -4.18
CA LYS A 62 -12.20 0.01 -4.32
C LYS A 62 -12.96 -1.31 -4.48
N HIS A 63 -12.41 -2.24 -5.27
CA HIS A 63 -13.03 -3.53 -5.54
C HIS A 63 -13.06 -4.44 -4.29
N ILE A 64 -11.94 -4.52 -3.56
CA ILE A 64 -11.85 -5.23 -2.26
C ILE A 64 -12.86 -4.64 -1.26
N GLY A 65 -12.94 -3.30 -1.23
CA GLY A 65 -13.86 -2.56 -0.38
C GLY A 65 -13.45 -2.52 1.09
N LYS A 66 -14.03 -1.56 1.81
CA LYS A 66 -13.67 -1.21 3.19
C LYS A 66 -13.74 -2.38 4.15
N ARG A 67 -14.84 -3.14 4.13
CA ARG A 67 -15.08 -4.24 5.08
C ARG A 67 -14.01 -5.33 4.99
N SER A 68 -13.72 -5.78 3.78
CA SER A 68 -12.74 -6.85 3.54
C SER A 68 -11.32 -6.36 3.85
N TRP A 69 -10.99 -5.15 3.39
CA TRP A 69 -9.69 -4.54 3.64
C TRP A 69 -9.39 -4.36 5.13
N ASP A 70 -10.27 -3.66 5.87
CA ASP A 70 -10.07 -3.38 7.29
C ASP A 70 -10.03 -4.67 8.12
N ALA A 71 -10.85 -5.68 7.77
CA ALA A 71 -10.80 -6.99 8.41
C ALA A 71 -9.45 -7.68 8.22
N THR A 72 -8.86 -7.59 7.02
CA THR A 72 -7.51 -8.11 6.75
C THR A 72 -6.46 -7.35 7.54
N ILE A 73 -6.48 -6.01 7.51
CA ILE A 73 -5.51 -5.17 8.23
C ILE A 73 -5.51 -5.46 9.74
N ASN A 74 -6.69 -5.69 10.32
CA ASN A 74 -6.82 -6.00 11.75
C ASN A 74 -6.14 -7.32 12.15
N LYS A 75 -6.06 -8.30 11.24
CA LYS A 75 -5.40 -9.60 11.48
C LYS A 75 -3.89 -9.58 11.31
N LEU A 76 -3.32 -8.53 10.71
CA LEU A 76 -1.89 -8.47 10.46
C LEU A 76 -1.09 -8.45 11.77
N PRO A 77 0.10 -9.08 11.83
CA PRO A 77 1.01 -8.99 12.96
C PRO A 77 1.76 -7.65 12.95
N LEU A 78 1.00 -6.54 13.01
CA LEU A 78 1.48 -5.16 13.03
C LEU A 78 0.99 -4.44 14.28
N PRO A 79 1.78 -3.51 14.84
CA PRO A 79 1.33 -2.64 15.93
C PRO A 79 0.12 -1.79 15.52
N MET A 80 -0.77 -1.52 16.48
CA MET A 80 -1.99 -0.74 16.25
C MET A 80 -1.71 0.67 15.71
N GLN A 81 -0.59 1.27 16.13
CA GLN A 81 -0.15 2.59 15.70
C GLN A 81 0.14 2.65 14.20
N VAL A 82 0.50 1.52 13.58
CA VAL A 82 0.71 1.40 12.12
C VAL A 82 -0.61 1.04 11.44
N LYS A 83 -1.36 0.06 11.97
CA LYS A 83 -2.63 -0.41 11.39
C LYS A 83 -3.62 0.71 11.12
N LYS A 84 -3.73 1.70 12.01
CA LYS A 84 -4.65 2.84 11.82
C LYS A 84 -4.39 3.64 10.53
N TYR A 85 -3.15 3.67 10.04
CA TYR A 85 -2.77 4.32 8.78
C TYR A 85 -2.81 3.36 7.58
N LEU A 86 -3.17 2.10 7.81
CA LEU A 86 -3.40 1.11 6.76
C LEU A 86 -4.90 0.83 6.57
N LEU A 87 -5.78 1.40 7.41
CA LEU A 87 -7.22 1.30 7.22
C LEU A 87 -7.67 1.97 5.93
N PHE A 88 -8.75 1.44 5.36
CA PHE A 88 -9.26 1.77 4.03
C PHE A 88 -9.37 3.28 3.82
N ASP A 89 -10.04 4.00 4.72
CA ASP A 89 -10.30 5.44 4.54
C ASP A 89 -9.01 6.25 4.49
N PHE A 90 -7.97 5.81 5.23
CA PHE A 90 -6.68 6.46 5.23
C PHE A 90 -5.90 6.15 3.95
N VAL A 91 -5.79 4.87 3.59
CA VAL A 91 -5.10 4.44 2.36
C VAL A 91 -5.76 5.04 1.13
N TRP A 92 -7.09 5.09 1.09
CA TRP A 92 -7.86 5.73 0.03
C TRP A 92 -7.46 7.20 -0.15
N ARG A 93 -7.35 7.97 0.94
CA ARG A 93 -6.90 9.37 0.87
C ARG A 93 -5.46 9.48 0.39
N VAL A 94 -4.56 8.64 0.93
CA VAL A 94 -3.14 8.61 0.52
C VAL A 94 -3.02 8.38 -0.98
N LEU A 95 -3.66 7.34 -1.51
CA LEU A 95 -3.59 7.01 -2.93
C LEU A 95 -4.23 8.09 -3.81
N ASN A 96 -5.34 8.69 -3.40
CA ASN A 96 -5.96 9.79 -4.15
C ASN A 96 -5.07 11.05 -4.19
N ILE A 97 -4.37 11.37 -3.10
CA ILE A 97 -3.39 12.47 -3.11
C ILE A 97 -2.19 12.08 -3.99
N ALA A 98 -1.68 10.86 -3.87
CA ALA A 98 -0.54 10.37 -4.64
C ALA A 98 -0.80 10.29 -6.15
N ARG A 99 -2.07 10.11 -6.57
CA ARG A 99 -2.48 10.05 -7.98
C ARG A 99 -2.07 11.28 -8.79
N ASP A 100 -2.07 12.45 -8.16
CA ASP A 100 -1.87 13.73 -8.84
C ASP A 100 -0.40 14.22 -8.74
N PHE A 101 0.50 13.43 -8.14
CA PHE A 101 1.92 13.75 -7.99
C PHE A 101 2.75 13.49 -9.26
N GLU A 102 3.92 14.13 -9.31
CA GLU A 102 4.99 13.84 -10.27
C GLU A 102 6.12 13.04 -9.60
N GLY A 103 6.88 12.26 -10.37
CA GLY A 103 8.00 11.47 -9.87
C GLY A 103 7.67 9.98 -9.69
N THR A 104 8.22 9.35 -8.65
CA THR A 104 8.04 7.90 -8.40
C THR A 104 6.82 7.65 -7.51
N ALA A 105 6.25 6.44 -7.58
CA ALA A 105 5.14 6.04 -6.71
C ALA A 105 5.50 6.15 -5.21
N GLN A 106 6.75 5.81 -4.87
CA GLN A 106 7.23 5.89 -3.49
C GLN A 106 7.32 7.35 -3.02
N GLY A 107 7.86 8.25 -3.86
CA GLY A 107 7.90 9.68 -3.55
C GLY A 107 6.50 10.30 -3.42
N ALA A 108 5.56 9.88 -4.28
CA ALA A 108 4.17 10.31 -4.23
C ALA A 108 3.48 9.89 -2.93
N ILE A 109 3.65 8.62 -2.50
CA ILE A 109 3.07 8.11 -1.26
C ILE A 109 3.71 8.79 -0.03
N ILE A 110 5.04 8.92 0.01
CA ILE A 110 5.72 9.63 1.12
C ILE A 110 5.18 11.05 1.23
N SER A 111 5.08 11.77 0.11
CA SER A 111 4.57 13.14 0.11
C SER A 111 3.11 13.22 0.54
N ALA A 112 2.28 12.25 0.17
CA ALA A 112 0.89 12.15 0.61
C ALA A 112 0.79 11.89 2.13
N LEU A 113 1.62 11.00 2.68
CA LEU A 113 1.67 10.72 4.11
C LEU A 113 2.10 11.95 4.92
N THR A 114 3.13 12.67 4.46
CA THR A 114 3.58 13.92 5.08
C THR A 114 2.48 14.98 5.06
N LYS A 115 1.77 15.15 3.94
CA LYS A 115 0.63 16.07 3.83
C LYS A 115 -0.51 15.72 4.80
N LEU A 116 -0.69 14.44 5.12
CA LEU A 116 -1.70 13.97 6.06
C LEU A 116 -1.21 13.95 7.53
N GLY A 117 0.00 14.46 7.80
CA GLY A 117 0.54 14.58 9.16
C GLY A 117 0.95 13.25 9.78
N VAL A 118 1.31 12.25 8.96
CA VAL A 118 1.84 10.98 9.49
C VAL A 118 3.23 11.21 10.08
N PRO A 119 3.49 10.81 11.33
CA PRO A 119 4.81 10.89 11.92
C PRO A 119 5.84 10.12 11.09
N GLU A 120 7.04 10.68 10.91
CA GLU A 120 8.10 10.11 10.06
C GLU A 120 8.45 8.67 10.43
N TRP A 121 8.51 8.36 11.73
CA TRP A 121 8.78 7.01 12.25
C TRP A 121 7.69 5.98 11.91
N ILE A 122 6.49 6.41 11.52
CA ILE A 122 5.39 5.55 11.03
C ILE A 122 5.35 5.52 9.50
N ALA A 123 5.77 6.60 8.84
CA ALA A 123 5.71 6.72 7.39
C ALA A 123 6.48 5.59 6.69
N GLY A 124 7.69 5.24 7.18
CA GLY A 124 8.47 4.12 6.62
C GLY A 124 7.72 2.79 6.60
N PRO A 125 7.25 2.29 7.76
CA PRO A 125 6.40 1.09 7.84
C PRO A 125 5.14 1.14 6.96
N VAL A 126 4.44 2.29 6.92
CA VAL A 126 3.22 2.43 6.12
C VAL A 126 3.54 2.37 4.63
N VAL A 127 4.59 3.06 4.17
CA VAL A 127 5.04 2.99 2.77
C VAL A 127 5.36 1.54 2.42
N ARG A 128 6.16 0.84 3.24
CA ARG A 128 6.51 -0.55 2.97
C ARG A 128 5.27 -1.44 2.85
N ALA A 129 4.36 -1.35 3.80
CA ALA A 129 3.10 -2.10 3.78
C ALA A 129 2.28 -1.81 2.52
N LEU A 130 2.16 -0.55 2.10
CA LEU A 130 1.39 -0.19 0.90
C LEU A 130 1.98 -0.78 -0.38
N PHE A 131 3.31 -0.82 -0.49
CA PHE A 131 3.95 -1.51 -1.60
C PHE A 131 3.72 -3.02 -1.49
N ASP A 132 4.06 -3.63 -0.36
CA ASP A 132 3.86 -5.06 -0.16
C ASP A 132 2.40 -5.50 -0.39
N PHE A 133 1.40 -4.65 -0.17
CA PHE A 133 -0.02 -4.97 -0.30
C PHE A 133 -0.65 -4.59 -1.64
N LEU A 134 -0.17 -3.55 -2.32
CA LEU A 134 -0.83 -2.96 -3.49
C LEU A 134 0.10 -2.52 -4.64
N LEU A 135 1.43 -2.43 -4.45
CA LEU A 135 2.38 -1.92 -5.46
C LEU A 135 3.71 -2.69 -5.49
#